data_AF-A0A959PK93-F1
#
_entry.id   AF-A0A959PK93-F1
#
_cell.length_a   1.000
_cell.length_b   1.000
_cell.length_c   1.000
_cell.angle_alpha   90.00
_cell.angle_beta   90.00
_cell.angle_gamma   90.00
#
_symmetry.space_group_name_H-M   'P 1'
#
loop_
_entity.id
_entity.type
_entity.pdbx_description
1 polymer ?
#
loop_
_entity_poly.entity_id
_entity_poly.type
_entity_poly.pdbx_seq_one_letter_code
_entity_poly.pdbx_strand_id
1 'polypeptide(L)'
;MRTDVTPRSNPDVLAISLNTSSNVSCNGMSDGSATFLIASLPLLGSYDYNLLNSANQTITNGSSSNLLFTIDGLSADDYSLQITYHFLIGNDTQETMDFSIGEPAPLDLTLDIADINCLNATGSITLQPSGGSGPYLFDVLGGLLNLQTS
;
A
#
# COMPACT_ATOMS: atom_id res chain seq x y z
N MET A 1 32.13 22.68 41.84
CA MET A 1 30.88 21.88 41.75
C MET A 1 30.48 21.85 40.28
N ARG A 2 30.63 20.70 39.63
CA ARG A 2 30.29 20.51 38.21
C ARG A 2 28.85 20.02 38.21
N THR A 3 27.90 20.88 37.88
CA THR A 3 26.50 20.48 37.66
C THR A 3 26.47 19.66 36.39
N ASP A 4 26.52 18.34 36.55
CA ASP A 4 26.24 17.39 35.49
C ASP A 4 24.73 17.42 35.25
N VAL A 5 24.31 18.15 34.22
CA VAL A 5 22.93 18.15 33.76
C VAL A 5 22.80 16.90 32.92
N THR A 6 22.36 15.80 33.52
CA THR A 6 21.95 14.63 32.74
C THR A 6 20.89 15.10 31.74
N PRO A 7 21.06 14.88 30.43
CA PRO A 7 20.00 15.20 29.48
C PRO A 7 18.82 14.31 29.86
N ARG A 8 17.74 14.92 30.35
CA ARG A 8 16.45 14.25 30.50
C ARG A 8 16.09 13.74 29.11
N SER A 9 16.24 12.44 28.88
CA SER A 9 15.57 11.79 27.75
C SER A 9 14.10 12.16 27.87
N ASN A 10 13.61 12.99 26.95
CA ASN A 10 12.26 13.52 26.99
C ASN A 10 11.27 12.35 26.92
N PRO A 11 10.57 11.99 28.02
CA PRO A 11 9.68 10.84 28.01
C PRO A 11 8.31 11.15 27.37
N ASP A 12 8.06 12.40 26.96
CA ASP A 12 6.87 12.81 26.21
C ASP A 12 7.14 12.75 24.70
N VAL A 13 7.51 11.58 24.17
CA VAL A 13 7.62 11.40 22.72
C VAL A 13 6.26 10.97 22.19
N LEU A 14 5.61 11.88 21.45
CA LEU A 14 4.54 11.49 20.52
C LEU A 14 5.18 10.59 19.46
N ALA A 15 4.55 9.45 19.18
CA ALA A 15 5.01 8.58 18.12
C ALA A 15 3.82 8.08 17.31
N ILE A 16 3.95 8.17 15.99
CA ILE A 16 3.08 7.51 15.03
C ILE A 16 3.80 6.25 14.58
N SER A 17 3.07 5.15 14.44
CA SER A 17 3.59 3.93 13.84
C SER A 17 2.58 3.33 12.87
N LEU A 18 3.08 2.78 11.76
CA LEU A 18 2.29 1.94 10.87
C LEU A 18 2.09 0.59 11.56
N ASN A 19 0.86 0.31 11.99
CA ASN A 19 0.52 -0.92 12.70
C ASN A 19 0.35 -2.08 11.71
N THR A 20 -0.43 -1.87 10.65
CA THR A 20 -0.65 -2.85 9.57
C THR A 20 -0.92 -2.12 8.26
N SER A 21 -0.55 -2.72 7.13
CA SER A 21 -0.94 -2.26 5.80
C SER A 21 -1.33 -3.42 4.90
N SER A 22 -2.09 -3.12 3.86
CA SER A 22 -2.42 -4.04 2.77
C SER A 22 -2.18 -3.37 1.42
N ASN A 23 -1.54 -4.11 0.52
CA ASN A 23 -1.33 -3.69 -0.87
C ASN A 23 -2.65 -3.81 -1.66
N VAL A 24 -2.70 -3.11 -2.79
CA VAL A 24 -3.82 -3.19 -3.73
C VAL A 24 -3.94 -4.63 -4.27
N SER A 25 -5.17 -5.15 -4.40
CA SER A 25 -5.38 -6.55 -4.81
C SER A 25 -5.05 -6.83 -6.27
N CYS A 26 -5.20 -5.82 -7.13
CA CYS A 26 -5.02 -5.91 -8.58
C CYS A 26 -4.40 -4.62 -9.11
N ASN A 27 -3.67 -4.71 -10.22
CA ASN A 27 -3.12 -3.54 -10.87
C ASN A 27 -4.22 -2.51 -11.22
N GLY A 28 -4.04 -1.26 -10.80
CA GLY A 28 -4.93 -0.14 -11.07
C GLY A 28 -6.14 -0.01 -10.13
N MET A 29 -6.27 -0.86 -9.11
CA MET A 29 -7.34 -0.73 -8.11
C MET A 29 -6.97 0.28 -7.00
N SER A 30 -7.94 0.57 -6.14
CA SER A 30 -7.82 1.46 -4.98
C SER A 30 -8.44 0.77 -3.76
N ASP A 31 -7.95 -0.41 -3.40
CA ASP A 31 -8.44 -1.20 -2.27
C ASP A 31 -7.35 -1.50 -1.22
N GLY A 32 -6.18 -0.88 -1.36
CA GLY A 32 -5.14 -0.91 -0.33
C GLY A 32 -5.58 -0.16 0.93
N SER A 33 -4.92 -0.46 2.04
CA SER A 33 -5.21 0.16 3.33
C SER A 33 -3.98 0.30 4.22
N ALA A 34 -4.04 1.28 5.13
CA ALA A 34 -3.03 1.48 6.16
C ALA A 34 -3.71 1.79 7.50
N THR A 35 -3.30 1.07 8.54
CA THR A 35 -3.75 1.28 9.92
C THR A 35 -2.59 1.80 10.75
N PHE A 36 -2.82 2.90 11.44
CA PHE A 36 -1.81 3.60 12.22
C PHE A 36 -2.14 3.53 13.70
N LEU A 37 -1.10 3.37 14.51
CA LEU A 37 -1.15 3.46 15.97
C LEU A 37 -0.50 4.77 16.40
N ILE A 38 -1.26 5.55 17.16
CA ILE A 38 -0.87 6.80 17.79
C ILE A 38 -0.48 6.49 19.24
N ALA A 39 0.81 6.47 19.53
CA ALA A 39 1.33 6.35 20.90
C ALA A 39 1.48 7.75 21.50
N SER A 40 0.79 8.02 22.61
CA SER A 40 0.91 9.29 23.34
C SER A 40 0.94 9.09 24.87
N LEU A 41 1.77 9.89 25.53
CA LEU A 41 1.77 10.14 26.98
C LEU A 41 2.10 11.63 27.23
N PRO A 42 1.38 12.34 28.13
CA PRO A 42 0.09 11.98 28.73
C PRO A 42 -1.09 12.15 27.73
N LEU A 43 -2.18 11.43 27.99
CA LEU A 43 -3.39 11.39 27.15
C LEU A 43 -4.27 12.63 27.34
N LEU A 44 -4.51 13.37 26.25
CA LEU A 44 -5.81 13.51 25.56
C LEU A 44 -5.81 14.82 24.77
N GLY A 45 -6.00 14.69 23.48
CA GLY A 45 -6.12 15.75 22.49
C GLY A 45 -6.72 15.14 21.23
N SER A 46 -7.39 15.94 20.40
CA SER A 46 -7.67 15.52 19.03
C SER A 46 -6.41 15.70 18.19
N TYR A 47 -6.34 15.05 17.06
CA TYR A 47 -5.36 15.33 16.04
C TYR A 47 -6.05 15.54 14.71
N ASP A 48 -5.49 16.43 13.91
CA ASP A 48 -5.80 16.55 12.50
C ASP A 48 -4.81 15.69 11.72
N TYR A 49 -5.29 15.03 10.67
CA TYR A 49 -4.46 14.28 9.75
C TYR A 49 -4.65 14.78 8.33
N ASN A 50 -3.57 14.75 7.55
CA ASN A 50 -3.56 15.01 6.12
C ASN A 50 -2.66 13.96 5.46
N LEU A 51 -3.24 13.12 4.62
CA LEU A 51 -2.51 12.13 3.84
C LEU A 51 -2.19 12.71 2.46
N LEU A 52 -0.90 12.83 2.16
CA LEU A 52 -0.42 13.22 0.84
C LEU A 52 0.10 11.98 0.09
N ASN A 53 -0.06 11.97 -1.23
CA ASN A 53 0.66 11.04 -2.10
C ASN A 53 2.03 11.58 -2.55
N SER A 54 2.77 10.81 -3.34
CA SER A 54 4.08 11.19 -3.89
C SER A 54 4.06 12.47 -4.73
N ALA A 55 2.90 12.82 -5.31
CA ALA A 55 2.68 14.05 -6.04
C ALA A 55 2.30 15.26 -5.13
N ASN A 56 2.38 15.11 -3.81
CA ASN A 56 1.98 16.09 -2.80
C ASN A 56 0.49 16.50 -2.89
N GLN A 57 -0.37 15.61 -3.38
CA GLN A 57 -1.81 15.82 -3.43
C GLN A 57 -2.46 15.24 -2.18
N THR A 58 -3.37 16.00 -1.55
CA THR A 58 -4.20 15.49 -0.45
C THR A 58 -5.14 14.41 -0.97
N ILE A 59 -4.98 13.21 -0.43
CA ILE A 59 -5.84 12.05 -0.69
C ILE A 59 -7.01 12.05 0.27
N THR A 60 -6.73 12.27 1.55
CA THR A 60 -7.75 12.42 2.58
C THR A 60 -7.21 13.25 3.73
N ASN A 61 -8.10 13.94 4.43
CA ASN A 61 -7.81 14.67 5.64
C ASN A 61 -9.00 14.61 6.59
N GLY A 62 -8.76 14.87 7.88
CA GLY A 62 -9.81 14.87 8.88
C GLY A 62 -9.27 15.06 10.28
N SER A 63 -10.14 14.88 11.27
CA SER A 63 -9.80 14.99 12.68
C SER A 63 -10.25 13.73 13.42
N SER A 64 -9.46 13.27 14.38
CA SER A 64 -9.76 12.08 15.17
C SER A 64 -9.19 12.21 16.59
N SER A 65 -9.68 11.37 17.49
CA SER A 65 -9.10 11.17 18.82
C SER A 65 -8.83 9.69 19.12
N ASN A 66 -9.03 8.82 18.11
CA ASN A 66 -8.79 7.39 18.22
C ASN A 66 -7.28 7.12 18.19
N LEU A 67 -6.81 6.24 19.08
CA LEU A 67 -5.41 5.83 19.09
C LEU A 67 -5.07 4.85 17.95
N LEU A 68 -6.08 4.20 17.39
CA LEU A 68 -5.95 3.30 16.25
C LEU A 68 -6.95 3.77 15.19
N PHE A 69 -6.46 4.04 13.98
CA PHE A 69 -7.33 4.42 12.87
C PHE A 69 -6.81 3.84 11.55
N THR A 70 -7.74 3.66 10.61
CA THR A 70 -7.48 3.06 9.31
C THR A 70 -7.86 4.03 8.21
N ILE A 71 -7.02 4.11 7.19
CA ILE A 71 -7.33 4.73 5.91
C ILE A 71 -7.41 3.61 4.88
N ASP A 72 -8.60 3.43 4.31
CA ASP A 72 -8.89 2.47 3.25
C ASP A 72 -9.00 3.19 1.90
N GLY A 73 -9.05 2.42 0.82
CA GLY A 73 -9.28 2.96 -0.52
C GLY A 73 -8.02 3.55 -1.16
N LEU A 74 -6.84 3.10 -0.72
CA LEU A 74 -5.56 3.59 -1.21
C LEU A 74 -5.18 2.87 -2.52
N SER A 75 -4.69 3.64 -3.49
CA SER A 75 -4.02 3.09 -4.67
C SER A 75 -2.55 2.81 -4.38
N ALA A 76 -1.86 2.16 -5.32
CA ALA A 76 -0.43 1.98 -5.20
C ALA A 76 0.29 3.33 -5.38
N ASP A 77 1.00 3.77 -4.33
CA ASP A 77 1.76 5.01 -4.30
C ASP A 77 2.66 5.03 -3.05
N ASP A 78 3.58 5.99 -3.01
CA ASP A 78 4.24 6.41 -1.77
C ASP A 78 3.40 7.51 -1.10
N TYR A 79 3.26 7.43 0.21
CA TYR A 79 2.40 8.29 1.00
C TYR A 79 3.16 8.96 2.14
N SER A 80 2.78 10.20 2.44
CA SER A 80 3.25 10.97 3.60
C SER A 80 2.05 11.36 4.46
N LEU A 81 1.93 10.73 5.62
CA LEU A 81 0.91 11.02 6.61
C LEU A 81 1.42 12.12 7.55
N GLN A 82 0.78 13.28 7.47
CA GLN A 82 1.04 14.41 8.36
C GLN A 82 -0.01 14.43 9.46
N ILE A 83 0.41 14.45 10.71
CA ILE A 83 -0.46 14.56 11.88
C ILE A 83 -0.13 15.84 12.63
N THR A 84 -1.14 16.64 12.93
CA THR A 84 -1.06 17.77 13.88
C THR A 84 -1.81 17.39 15.14
N TYR A 85 -1.10 17.21 16.24
CA TYR A 85 -1.70 16.94 17.54
C TYR A 85 -2.11 18.24 18.24
N HIS A 86 -3.36 18.27 18.72
CA HIS A 86 -3.90 19.38 19.51
C HIS A 86 -3.97 19.00 20.98
N PHE A 87 -3.00 19.45 21.77
CA PHE A 87 -2.94 19.14 23.19
C PHE A 87 -3.91 20.01 23.99
N LEU A 88 -4.54 19.43 25.02
CA LEU A 88 -5.35 20.20 25.97
C LEU A 88 -4.52 21.19 26.80
N ILE A 89 -3.25 20.85 27.07
CA ILE A 89 -2.30 21.69 27.81
C ILE A 89 -0.97 21.60 27.06
N GLY A 90 -0.52 22.70 26.47
CA GLY A 90 0.71 22.77 25.71
C GLY A 90 0.50 23.40 24.33
N ASN A 91 1.52 23.29 23.49
CA ASN A 91 1.47 23.73 22.10
C ASN A 91 1.21 22.52 21.19
N ASP A 92 0.55 22.77 20.07
CA ASP A 92 0.35 21.77 19.03
C ASP A 92 1.69 21.30 18.46
N THR A 93 1.75 20.03 18.07
CA THR A 93 2.97 19.41 17.52
C THR A 93 2.63 18.68 16.24
N GLN A 94 3.53 18.75 15.26
CA GLN A 94 3.40 18.04 13.99
C GLN A 94 4.38 16.89 13.91
N GLU A 95 3.91 15.77 13.38
CA GLU A 95 4.69 14.59 13.07
C GLU A 95 4.34 14.09 11.67
N THR A 96 5.34 13.55 10.98
CA THR A 96 5.19 13.01 9.63
C THR A 96 5.65 11.56 9.61
N MET A 97 4.88 10.70 8.95
CA MET A 97 5.23 9.30 8.71
C MET A 97 5.05 8.96 7.24
N ASP A 98 6.12 8.44 6.64
CA ASP A 98 6.10 7.98 5.26
C ASP A 98 5.90 6.45 5.21
N PHE A 99 5.13 5.99 4.22
CA PHE A 99 4.89 4.57 3.95
C PHE A 99 4.52 4.37 2.48
N SER A 100 4.45 3.12 2.02
CA SER A 100 4.07 2.80 0.65
C SER A 100 3.00 1.71 0.57
N ILE A 101 2.15 1.80 -0.45
CA ILE A 101 1.21 0.77 -0.86
C ILE A 101 1.65 0.29 -2.24
N GLY A 102 1.88 -1.01 -2.41
CA GLY A 102 2.22 -1.61 -3.70
C GLY A 102 1.00 -2.17 -4.43
N GLU A 103 1.20 -2.57 -5.69
CA GLU A 103 0.23 -3.35 -6.48
C GLU A 103 0.94 -4.46 -7.27
N PRO A 104 0.20 -5.50 -7.71
CA PRO A 104 0.70 -6.47 -8.67
C PRO A 104 1.10 -5.82 -10.00
N ALA A 105 2.03 -6.46 -10.70
CA ALA A 105 2.35 -6.07 -12.08
C ALA A 105 1.09 -6.17 -12.97
N PRO A 106 0.96 -5.34 -14.01
CA PRO A 106 -0.12 -5.44 -14.98
C PRO A 106 -0.20 -6.85 -15.57
N LEU A 107 -1.41 -7.33 -15.84
CA LEU A 107 -1.59 -8.58 -16.56
C LEU A 107 -1.11 -8.41 -18.00
N ASP A 108 -0.17 -9.25 -18.41
CA ASP A 108 0.31 -9.36 -19.77
C ASP A 108 0.14 -10.79 -20.30
N LEU A 109 -0.01 -10.94 -21.61
CA LEU A 109 -0.18 -12.24 -22.27
C LEU A 109 0.64 -12.30 -23.54
N THR A 110 1.64 -13.17 -23.55
CA THR A 110 2.39 -13.47 -24.77
C THR A 110 1.91 -14.78 -25.40
N LEU A 111 1.95 -14.80 -26.73
CA LEU A 111 1.54 -15.93 -27.56
C LEU A 111 2.77 -16.49 -28.28
N ASP A 112 2.97 -17.79 -28.18
CA ASP A 112 3.92 -18.52 -29.02
C ASP A 112 3.14 -19.42 -29.99
N ILE A 113 3.27 -19.15 -31.29
CA ILE A 113 2.47 -19.79 -32.33
C ILE A 113 3.40 -20.59 -33.25
N ALA A 114 3.15 -21.90 -33.34
CA ALA A 114 3.74 -22.76 -34.33
C ALA A 114 2.72 -23.01 -35.45
N ASP A 115 2.99 -22.45 -36.63
CA ASP A 115 2.15 -22.64 -37.81
C ASP A 115 2.14 -24.11 -38.26
N ILE A 116 1.01 -24.50 -38.84
CA ILE A 116 0.86 -25.82 -39.45
C ILE A 116 1.81 -25.95 -40.64
N ASN A 117 2.67 -26.97 -40.63
CA ASN A 117 3.43 -27.32 -41.82
C ASN A 117 2.66 -28.39 -42.63
N CYS A 118 2.67 -28.28 -43.96
CA CYS A 118 1.98 -29.22 -44.85
C CYS A 118 2.51 -30.66 -44.75
N LEU A 119 3.65 -30.86 -44.08
CA LEU A 119 4.31 -32.15 -43.91
C LEU A 119 3.84 -32.90 -42.65
N ASN A 120 3.50 -32.19 -41.57
CA ASN A 120 3.20 -32.80 -40.26
C ASN A 120 1.83 -32.38 -39.68
N ALA A 121 1.02 -31.60 -40.39
CA ALA A 121 -0.39 -31.27 -40.08
C ALA A 121 -0.72 -30.86 -38.62
N THR A 122 0.28 -30.47 -37.83
CA THR A 122 0.12 -30.01 -36.45
C THR A 122 0.63 -28.57 -36.34
N GLY A 123 -0.21 -27.67 -35.85
CA GLY A 123 0.18 -26.37 -35.32
C GLY A 123 -0.11 -26.31 -33.82
N SER A 124 0.47 -25.34 -33.12
CA SER A 124 0.25 -25.13 -31.68
C SER A 124 0.20 -23.65 -31.34
N ILE A 125 -0.57 -23.30 -30.31
CA ILE A 125 -0.55 -21.97 -29.70
C ILE A 125 -0.28 -22.18 -28.22
N THR A 126 0.78 -21.60 -27.69
CA THR A 126 1.11 -21.61 -26.26
C THR A 126 0.81 -20.24 -25.68
N LEU A 127 -0.01 -20.21 -24.62
CA LEU A 127 -0.33 -18.99 -23.87
C LEU A 127 0.65 -18.84 -22.71
N GLN A 128 1.26 -17.67 -22.58
CA GLN A 128 2.20 -17.36 -21.51
C GLN A 128 1.74 -16.08 -20.78
N PRO A 129 0.76 -16.17 -19.87
CA PRO A 129 0.37 -15.04 -19.04
C PRO A 129 1.48 -14.66 -18.05
N SER A 130 1.61 -13.39 -17.75
CA SER A 130 2.51 -12.88 -16.71
C SER A 130 1.89 -11.67 -15.99
N GLY A 131 2.42 -11.33 -14.80
CA GLY A 131 1.83 -10.29 -13.95
C GLY A 131 0.49 -10.70 -13.37
N GLY A 132 -0.41 -9.73 -13.15
CA GLY A 132 -1.79 -9.87 -12.69
C GLY A 132 -1.97 -10.53 -11.32
N SER A 133 -3.24 -10.64 -10.92
CA SER A 133 -3.69 -11.39 -9.73
C SER A 133 -4.48 -12.60 -10.21
N GLY A 134 -3.77 -13.69 -10.47
CA GLY A 134 -4.37 -14.97 -10.88
C GLY A 134 -5.36 -15.53 -9.85
N PRO A 135 -6.01 -16.69 -10.12
CA PRO A 135 -5.74 -17.63 -11.21
C PRO A 135 -6.32 -17.22 -12.57
N TYR A 136 -5.67 -17.62 -13.66
CA TYR A 136 -6.11 -17.34 -15.03
C TYR A 136 -7.04 -18.42 -15.57
N LEU A 137 -8.16 -17.99 -16.16
CA LEU A 137 -9.05 -18.84 -16.93
C LEU A 137 -8.92 -18.49 -18.41
N PHE A 138 -8.67 -19.50 -19.23
CA PHE A 138 -8.59 -19.37 -20.68
C PHE A 138 -9.76 -20.10 -21.31
N ASP A 139 -10.50 -19.41 -22.16
CA ASP A 139 -11.52 -20.02 -23.02
C ASP A 139 -10.99 -20.00 -24.47
N VAL A 140 -10.97 -21.19 -25.08
CA VAL A 140 -10.54 -21.36 -26.47
C VAL A 140 -11.76 -21.82 -27.25
N LEU A 141 -12.44 -20.87 -27.89
CA LEU A 141 -13.48 -21.14 -28.87
C LEU A 141 -12.88 -21.83 -30.11
N GLY A 142 -12.66 -23.15 -30.04
CA GLY A 142 -12.40 -23.96 -31.25
C GLY A 142 -11.44 -25.15 -31.17
N GLY A 143 -10.79 -25.48 -30.05
CA GLY A 143 -9.92 -26.68 -30.00
C GLY A 143 -9.21 -26.94 -28.68
N LEU A 144 -9.05 -28.24 -28.34
CA LEU A 144 -8.37 -28.74 -27.14
C LEU A 144 -6.87 -28.38 -27.15
N LEU A 145 -6.42 -27.66 -26.13
CA LEU A 145 -4.99 -27.42 -25.87
C LEU A 145 -4.52 -28.31 -24.70
N ASN A 146 -3.50 -29.14 -24.94
CA ASN A 146 -2.79 -29.83 -23.86
C ASN A 146 -1.83 -28.84 -23.19
N LEU A 147 -2.26 -28.26 -22.06
CA LEU A 147 -1.39 -27.42 -21.23
C LEU A 147 -0.40 -28.31 -20.48
N GLN A 148 0.89 -28.24 -20.83
CA GLN A 148 1.98 -28.68 -19.96
C GLN A 148 2.43 -27.45 -19.17
N THR A 149 2.05 -27.38 -17.89
CA THR A 149 2.72 -26.48 -16.94
C THR A 149 4.08 -27.09 -16.61
N SER A 150 5.16 -26.34 -16.80
CA SER A 150 6.50 -26.71 -16.28
C SER A 150 6.52 -26.68 -14.76
#